data_AF-A0A9W9HMD9-F1
#
_entry.id   AF-A0A9W9HMD9-F1
#
_cell.length_a   1.000
_cell.length_b   1.000
_cell.length_c   1.000
_cell.angle_alpha   90.00
_cell.angle_beta   90.00
_cell.angle_gamma   90.00
#
_symmetry.space_group_name_H-M   'P 1'
#
loop_
_entity.id
_entity.type
_entity.pdbx_description
1 polymer ?
#
loop_
_entity_poly.entity_id
_entity_poly.type
_entity_poly.pdbx_seq_one_letter_code
_entity_poly.pdbx_strand_id
1 'polypeptide(L)'
;MEQPWSSIPKTFYDQVTDCLTEAPGILERVAPLWHLSATQQLDLVYELVHECRHIDERLAIIHDEMLRAAPDPLYWSIPSDFTLIFGSDNPVTFPVIYWFSDLHCAATLILLWATRTMIWTGLYNLYSHVDNIMATKGSVFEAYETMAPQISGVEVVNPLPPLDRCTDILSMAHRVCRSVEFFLRDDMLLAGPLSIIPALGIVIDALKNQPSHAPEVAWLQEALEVVRQKGIRSLEHVK
;
A
#
# COMPACT_ATOMS: atom_id res chain seq x y z
N MET A 1 0.56 -24.29 8.77
CA MET A 1 1.36 -24.60 9.97
C MET A 1 0.65 -23.91 11.13
N GLU A 2 -0.22 -24.63 11.83
CA GLU A 2 -0.94 -24.09 12.99
C GLU A 2 -0.09 -24.26 14.25
N GLN A 3 -0.20 -23.29 15.17
CA GLN A 3 0.37 -23.24 16.53
C GLN A 3 1.77 -22.59 16.64
N PRO A 4 1.79 -21.31 17.08
CA PRO A 4 1.66 -20.97 18.51
C PRO A 4 0.33 -20.32 18.97
N TRP A 5 -0.64 -20.13 18.07
CA TRP A 5 -1.88 -19.38 18.34
C TRP A 5 -3.08 -20.23 18.82
N SER A 6 -2.85 -21.44 19.33
CA SER A 6 -3.95 -22.32 19.79
C SER A 6 -4.63 -21.85 21.08
N SER A 7 -3.97 -20.99 21.85
CA SER A 7 -4.46 -20.48 23.14
C SER A 7 -4.68 -18.97 23.18
N ILE A 8 -4.03 -18.21 22.29
CA ILE A 8 -4.13 -16.75 22.21
C ILE A 8 -4.50 -16.38 20.77
N PRO A 9 -5.62 -15.67 20.53
CA PRO A 9 -5.96 -15.23 19.19
C PRO A 9 -4.92 -14.21 18.69
N LYS A 10 -4.59 -14.27 17.40
CA LYS A 10 -3.72 -13.28 16.75
C LYS A 10 -4.28 -11.86 16.92
N THR A 11 -3.42 -10.91 17.26
CA THR A 11 -3.83 -9.50 17.28
C THR A 11 -4.13 -9.03 15.86
N PHE A 12 -4.89 -7.94 15.71
CA PHE A 12 -5.10 -7.34 14.39
C PHE A 12 -3.79 -6.91 13.74
N TYR A 13 -2.82 -6.44 14.52
CA TYR A 13 -1.48 -6.12 14.05
C TYR A 13 -0.76 -7.34 13.46
N ASP A 14 -0.82 -8.50 14.14
CA ASP A 14 -0.22 -9.75 13.66
C ASP A 14 -0.86 -10.18 12.34
N GLN A 15 -2.19 -10.06 12.22
CA GLN A 15 -2.93 -10.43 11.01
C GLN A 15 -2.59 -9.53 9.81
N VAL A 16 -2.43 -8.22 10.02
CA VAL A 16 -1.94 -7.28 8.99
C VAL A 16 -0.50 -7.62 8.60
N THR A 17 0.34 -7.94 9.59
CA THR A 17 1.73 -8.32 9.36
C THR A 17 1.82 -9.60 8.54
N ASP A 18 0.99 -10.62 8.82
CA ASP A 18 0.92 -11.84 8.01
C ASP A 18 0.63 -11.49 6.54
N CYS A 19 -0.35 -10.62 6.28
CA CYS A 19 -0.67 -10.16 4.93
C CYS A 19 0.53 -9.47 4.25
N LEU A 20 1.27 -8.65 4.99
CA LEU A 20 2.48 -7.99 4.47
C LEU A 20 3.60 -9.00 4.16
N THR A 21 3.75 -10.06 4.96
CA THR A 21 4.80 -11.08 4.76
C THR A 21 4.61 -11.93 3.50
N GLU A 22 3.44 -11.87 2.85
CA GLU A 22 3.19 -12.54 1.56
C GLU A 22 3.75 -11.74 0.37
N ALA A 23 3.98 -10.44 0.54
CA ALA A 23 4.41 -9.55 -0.54
C ALA A 23 5.77 -9.90 -1.17
N PRO A 24 6.83 -10.30 -0.43
CA PRO A 24 8.11 -10.67 -1.02
C PRO A 24 8.00 -11.78 -2.07
N GLY A 25 7.20 -12.83 -1.81
CA GLY A 25 7.02 -13.94 -2.76
C GLY A 25 6.26 -13.53 -4.03
N ILE A 26 5.42 -12.50 -3.96
CA ILE A 26 4.79 -11.89 -5.14
C ILE A 26 5.84 -11.10 -5.93
N LEU A 27 6.61 -10.25 -5.26
CA LEU A 27 7.63 -9.40 -5.90
C LEU A 27 8.75 -10.21 -6.59
N GLU A 28 9.17 -11.32 -5.98
CA GLU A 28 10.16 -12.24 -6.59
C GLU A 28 9.68 -12.81 -7.93
N ARG A 29 8.38 -13.09 -8.06
CA ARG A 29 7.79 -13.60 -9.31
C ARG A 29 7.52 -12.51 -10.34
N VAL A 30 7.37 -11.25 -9.92
CA VAL A 30 7.29 -10.10 -10.84
C VAL A 30 8.64 -9.85 -11.53
N ALA A 31 9.77 -10.11 -10.87
CA ALA A 31 11.10 -9.84 -11.43
C ALA A 31 11.39 -10.48 -12.80
N PRO A 32 11.14 -11.80 -13.02
CA PRO A 32 11.37 -12.44 -14.32
C PRO A 32 10.30 -12.14 -15.37
N LEU A 33 9.21 -11.45 -15.02
CA LEU A 33 8.03 -11.28 -15.87
C LEU A 33 8.37 -10.72 -17.25
N TRP A 34 9.29 -9.78 -17.33
CA TRP A 34 9.75 -9.14 -18.58
C TRP A 34 10.53 -10.07 -19.52
N HIS A 35 10.97 -11.23 -19.03
CA HIS A 35 11.73 -12.22 -19.81
C HIS A 35 10.87 -13.38 -20.32
N LEU A 36 9.59 -13.44 -19.92
CA LEU A 36 8.66 -14.49 -20.33
C LEU A 36 8.03 -14.19 -21.70
N SER A 37 7.52 -15.21 -22.38
CA SER A 37 6.69 -15.01 -23.58
C SER A 37 5.36 -14.35 -23.23
N ALA A 38 4.71 -13.68 -24.19
CA ALA A 38 3.47 -12.94 -23.92
C ALA A 38 2.34 -13.80 -23.31
N THR A 39 2.25 -15.09 -23.65
CA THR A 39 1.25 -15.99 -23.04
C THR A 39 1.60 -16.29 -21.59
N GLN A 40 2.86 -16.65 -21.32
CA GLN A 40 3.35 -16.89 -19.96
C GLN A 40 3.28 -15.63 -19.07
N GLN A 41 3.49 -14.45 -19.66
CA GLN A 41 3.30 -13.18 -18.97
C GLN A 41 1.85 -13.01 -18.53
N LEU A 42 0.89 -13.25 -19.44
CA LEU A 42 -0.53 -13.15 -19.11
C LEU A 42 -0.90 -14.13 -17.99
N ASP A 43 -0.55 -15.41 -18.13
CA ASP A 43 -0.84 -16.43 -17.11
C ASP A 43 -0.30 -16.01 -15.73
N LEU A 44 0.96 -15.58 -15.67
CA LEU A 44 1.57 -15.11 -14.43
C LEU A 44 0.89 -13.85 -13.89
N VAL A 45 0.52 -12.89 -14.73
CA VAL A 45 -0.22 -11.70 -14.28
C VAL A 45 -1.58 -12.09 -13.69
N TYR A 46 -2.31 -13.03 -14.29
CA TYR A 46 -3.58 -13.52 -13.73
C TYR A 46 -3.39 -14.11 -12.33
N GLU A 47 -2.37 -14.94 -12.13
CA GLU A 47 -2.03 -15.49 -10.81
C GLU A 47 -1.70 -14.40 -9.79
N LEU A 48 -0.82 -13.46 -10.16
CA LEU A 48 -0.40 -12.37 -9.28
C LEU A 48 -1.56 -11.43 -8.93
N VAL A 49 -2.46 -11.15 -9.87
CA VAL A 49 -3.67 -10.36 -9.60
C VAL A 49 -4.57 -11.08 -8.60
N HIS A 50 -4.76 -12.39 -8.75
CA HIS A 50 -5.58 -13.15 -7.81
C HIS A 50 -5.00 -13.11 -6.39
N GLU A 51 -3.69 -13.30 -6.25
CA GLU A 51 -3.02 -13.24 -4.94
C GLU A 51 -3.06 -11.84 -4.31
N CYS A 52 -2.78 -10.79 -5.09
CA CYS A 52 -2.90 -9.41 -4.60
C CYS A 52 -4.34 -9.09 -4.14
N ARG A 53 -5.36 -9.56 -4.87
CA ARG A 53 -6.77 -9.38 -4.47
C ARG A 53 -7.10 -10.16 -3.20
N HIS A 54 -6.59 -11.38 -3.07
CA HIS A 54 -6.79 -12.17 -1.85
C HIS A 54 -6.23 -11.47 -0.61
N ILE A 55 -5.04 -10.85 -0.73
CA ILE A 55 -4.46 -10.04 0.34
C ILE A 55 -5.34 -8.82 0.65
N ASP A 56 -5.81 -8.10 -0.38
CA ASP A 56 -6.69 -6.92 -0.19
C ASP A 56 -8.00 -7.27 0.53
N GLU A 57 -8.64 -8.38 0.14
CA GLU A 57 -9.86 -8.89 0.78
C GLU A 57 -9.63 -9.22 2.26
N ARG A 58 -8.49 -9.84 2.59
CA ARG A 58 -8.12 -10.11 3.99
C ARG A 58 -7.92 -8.82 4.78
N LEU A 59 -7.25 -7.82 4.20
CA LEU A 59 -7.11 -6.51 4.84
C LEU A 59 -8.48 -5.84 5.06
N ALA A 60 -9.44 -6.01 4.13
CA ALA A 60 -10.83 -5.55 4.28
C ALA A 60 -11.53 -6.21 5.46
N ILE A 61 -11.46 -7.54 5.57
CA ILE A 61 -12.03 -8.30 6.68
C ILE A 61 -11.43 -7.83 8.02
N ILE A 62 -10.10 -7.70 8.10
CA ILE A 62 -9.42 -7.23 9.32
C ILE A 62 -9.92 -5.85 9.73
N HIS A 63 -10.01 -4.91 8.80
CA HIS A 63 -10.50 -3.55 9.08
C HIS A 63 -11.95 -3.56 9.58
N ASP A 64 -12.82 -4.36 8.96
CA ASP A 64 -14.23 -4.47 9.37
C ASP A 64 -14.39 -5.16 10.73
N GLU A 65 -13.48 -6.09 11.08
CA GLU A 65 -13.41 -6.70 12.41
C GLU A 65 -12.94 -5.70 13.46
N MET A 66 -11.94 -4.87 13.16
CA MET A 66 -11.51 -3.78 14.04
C MET A 66 -12.66 -2.83 14.34
N LEU A 67 -13.43 -2.43 13.32
CA LEU A 67 -14.60 -1.56 13.48
C LEU A 67 -15.70 -2.20 14.35
N ARG A 68 -15.91 -3.51 14.23
CA ARG A 68 -16.91 -4.24 15.03
C ARG A 68 -16.46 -4.46 16.48
N ALA A 69 -15.16 -4.59 16.72
CA ALA A 69 -14.60 -4.84 18.04
C ALA A 69 -14.47 -3.56 18.88
N ALA A 70 -14.38 -2.38 18.24
CA ALA A 70 -14.15 -1.13 18.92
C ALA A 70 -15.45 -0.53 19.50
N PRO A 71 -15.47 -0.09 20.78
CA PRO A 71 -16.62 0.62 21.36
C PRO A 71 -16.73 2.06 20.84
N ASP A 72 -15.62 2.65 20.43
CA ASP A 72 -15.49 4.02 19.94
C ASP A 72 -14.93 4.02 18.49
N PRO A 73 -15.06 5.12 17.73
CA PRO A 73 -14.42 5.24 16.43
C PRO A 73 -12.90 5.01 16.52
N LEU A 74 -12.36 4.21 15.59
CA LEU A 74 -10.93 3.89 15.57
C LEU A 74 -10.05 5.14 15.43
N TYR A 75 -10.57 6.17 14.76
CA TYR A 75 -9.92 7.46 14.60
C TYR A 75 -10.94 8.57 14.33
N TRP A 76 -10.52 9.82 14.54
CA TRP A 76 -11.28 11.02 14.18
C TRP A 76 -10.37 12.10 13.60
N SER A 77 -10.98 13.04 12.89
CA SER A 77 -10.27 14.14 12.24
C SER A 77 -10.15 15.35 13.15
N ILE A 78 -8.93 15.90 13.27
CA ILE A 78 -8.68 17.16 13.96
C ILE A 78 -7.82 18.11 13.10
N PRO A 79 -7.88 19.43 13.32
CA PRO A 79 -6.97 20.37 12.67
C PRO A 79 -5.51 20.04 13.01
N SER A 80 -4.63 20.13 12.02
CA SER A 80 -3.18 19.92 12.22
C SER A 80 -2.55 21.10 12.97
N ASP A 81 -1.63 20.80 13.88
CA ASP A 81 -0.67 21.76 14.45
C ASP A 81 0.69 21.61 13.73
N PHE A 82 0.63 21.63 12.40
CA PHE A 82 1.73 21.32 11.47
C PHE A 82 3.02 22.14 11.74
N THR A 83 2.86 23.32 12.36
CA THR A 83 3.94 24.23 12.74
C THR A 83 4.92 23.63 13.74
N LEU A 84 4.51 22.64 14.54
CA LEU A 84 5.37 22.00 15.53
C LEU A 84 6.32 20.95 14.94
N ILE A 85 6.08 20.47 13.72
CA ILE A 85 6.75 19.28 13.17
C ILE A 85 7.69 19.60 12.00
N PHE A 86 7.27 20.43 11.05
CA PHE A 86 8.00 20.66 9.79
C PHE A 86 8.58 22.08 9.63
N GLY A 87 8.48 22.92 10.66
CA GLY A 87 8.88 24.33 10.60
C GLY A 87 7.87 25.20 9.82
N SER A 88 7.95 26.52 10.00
CA SER A 88 6.95 27.48 9.50
C SER A 88 6.96 27.70 7.98
N ASP A 89 8.00 27.23 7.29
CA ASP A 89 8.30 27.67 5.93
C ASP A 89 7.65 26.79 4.85
N ASN A 90 7.08 25.65 5.25
CA ASN A 90 6.41 24.72 4.33
C ASN A 90 4.88 24.88 4.39
N PRO A 91 4.19 25.02 3.24
CA PRO A 91 2.74 25.08 3.20
C PRO A 91 2.15 23.79 3.77
N VAL A 92 1.16 23.91 4.65
CA VAL A 92 0.49 22.77 5.31
C VAL A 92 -0.16 21.89 4.25
N THR A 93 0.51 20.78 3.89
CA THR A 93 0.04 19.84 2.86
C THR A 93 -1.19 19.06 3.33
N PHE A 94 -1.29 18.79 4.63
CA PHE A 94 -2.40 18.06 5.25
C PHE A 94 -3.00 18.89 6.40
N PRO A 95 -4.00 19.76 6.15
CA PRO A 95 -4.57 20.64 7.18
C PRO A 95 -5.40 19.91 8.24
N VAL A 96 -5.74 18.64 7.98
CA VAL A 96 -6.51 17.78 8.86
C VAL A 96 -5.75 16.48 9.04
N ILE A 97 -5.53 16.10 10.29
CA ILE A 97 -4.84 14.86 10.67
C ILE A 97 -5.83 13.86 11.29
N TYR A 98 -5.38 12.63 11.44
CA TYR A 98 -6.07 11.61 12.20
C TYR A 98 -5.52 11.48 13.60
N TRP A 99 -6.45 11.49 14.54
CA TRP A 99 -6.21 11.14 15.93
C TRP A 99 -6.79 9.77 16.21
N PHE A 100 -6.09 9.00 17.04
CA PHE A 100 -6.45 7.63 17.37
C PHE A 100 -6.69 7.48 18.87
N SER A 101 -7.44 6.45 19.24
CA SER A 101 -7.67 6.08 20.63
C SER A 101 -6.37 5.78 21.37
N ASP A 102 -5.45 5.10 20.71
CA ASP A 102 -4.20 4.61 21.27
C ASP A 102 -3.18 4.28 20.17
N LEU A 103 -1.92 4.13 20.58
CA LEU A 103 -0.81 3.87 19.67
C LEU A 103 -0.92 2.52 18.95
N HIS A 104 -1.50 1.49 19.58
CA HIS A 104 -1.60 0.16 18.97
C HIS A 104 -2.65 0.15 17.84
N CYS A 105 -3.80 0.77 18.07
CA CYS A 105 -4.81 1.03 17.04
C CYS A 105 -4.23 1.82 15.86
N ALA A 106 -3.53 2.92 16.17
CA ALA A 106 -2.87 3.74 15.17
C ALA A 106 -1.87 2.92 14.34
N ALA A 107 -0.94 2.21 15.00
CA ALA A 107 0.11 1.42 14.35
C ALA A 107 -0.48 0.34 13.43
N THR A 108 -1.55 -0.31 13.87
CA THR A 108 -2.26 -1.32 13.08
C THR A 108 -2.90 -0.70 11.84
N LEU A 109 -3.61 0.43 11.98
CA LEU A 109 -4.27 1.10 10.86
C LEU A 109 -3.29 1.66 9.83
N ILE A 110 -2.20 2.30 10.26
CA ILE A 110 -1.21 2.83 9.31
C ILE A 110 -0.53 1.70 8.53
N LEU A 111 -0.25 0.57 9.18
CA LEU A 111 0.36 -0.57 8.51
C LEU A 111 -0.62 -1.15 7.50
N LEU A 112 -1.89 -1.29 7.88
CA LEU A 112 -2.96 -1.75 7.01
C LEU A 112 -3.13 -0.85 5.78
N TRP A 113 -3.18 0.48 5.96
CA TRP A 113 -3.28 1.42 4.84
C TRP A 113 -2.02 1.44 3.97
N ALA A 114 -0.84 1.32 4.56
CA ALA A 114 0.40 1.21 3.81
C ALA A 114 0.45 -0.07 2.96
N THR A 115 0.10 -1.22 3.54
CA THR A 115 0.02 -2.50 2.81
C THR A 115 -1.01 -2.42 1.69
N ARG A 116 -2.19 -1.84 1.92
CA ARG A 116 -3.17 -1.60 0.84
C ARG A 116 -2.62 -0.72 -0.27
N THR A 117 -1.92 0.36 0.09
CA THR A 117 -1.29 1.25 -0.90
C THR A 117 -0.33 0.46 -1.81
N MET A 118 0.53 -0.37 -1.22
CA MET A 118 1.46 -1.23 -1.95
C MET A 118 0.72 -2.22 -2.87
N ILE A 119 -0.30 -2.91 -2.36
CA ILE A 119 -1.08 -3.89 -3.13
C ILE A 119 -1.84 -3.22 -4.27
N TRP A 120 -2.49 -2.08 -4.03
CA TRP A 120 -3.26 -1.37 -5.05
C TRP A 120 -2.36 -0.79 -6.14
N THR A 121 -1.19 -0.26 -5.79
CA THR A 121 -0.18 0.13 -6.79
C THR A 121 0.32 -1.07 -7.59
N GLY A 122 0.59 -2.20 -6.94
CA GLY A 122 0.96 -3.45 -7.61
C GLY A 122 -0.11 -3.90 -8.62
N LEU A 123 -1.37 -3.93 -8.21
CA LEU A 123 -2.51 -4.24 -9.07
C LEU A 123 -2.58 -3.25 -10.25
N TYR A 124 -2.55 -1.95 -10.00
CA TYR A 124 -2.58 -0.95 -11.07
C TYR A 124 -1.48 -1.19 -12.12
N ASN A 125 -0.25 -1.49 -11.68
CA ASN A 125 0.86 -1.78 -12.59
C ASN A 125 0.63 -3.07 -13.39
N LEU A 126 0.08 -4.13 -12.78
CA LEU A 126 -0.23 -5.38 -13.45
C LEU A 126 -1.33 -5.22 -14.52
N TYR A 127 -2.39 -4.47 -14.22
CA TYR A 127 -3.45 -4.17 -15.19
C TYR A 127 -2.92 -3.33 -16.35
N SER A 128 -2.15 -2.28 -16.04
CA SER A 128 -1.50 -1.44 -17.06
C SER A 128 -0.60 -2.28 -17.97
N HIS A 129 0.09 -3.29 -17.43
CA HIS A 129 0.93 -4.20 -18.21
C HIS A 129 0.11 -5.07 -19.17
N VAL A 130 -1.02 -5.59 -18.71
CA VAL A 130 -1.93 -6.39 -19.54
C VAL A 130 -2.50 -5.56 -20.69
N ASP A 131 -2.92 -4.34 -20.41
CA ASP A 131 -3.42 -3.40 -21.44
C ASP A 131 -2.35 -3.15 -22.51
N ASN A 132 -1.08 -2.99 -22.11
CA ASN A 132 0.05 -2.83 -23.04
C ASN A 132 0.29 -4.08 -23.91
N ILE A 133 0.19 -5.30 -23.34
CA ILE A 133 0.30 -6.54 -24.11
C ILE A 133 -0.84 -6.64 -25.12
N MET A 134 -2.08 -6.35 -24.70
CA MET A 134 -3.26 -6.44 -25.57
C MET A 134 -3.20 -5.41 -26.70
N ALA A 135 -2.82 -4.17 -26.42
CA ALA A 135 -2.66 -3.11 -27.42
C ALA A 135 -1.59 -3.46 -28.46
N THR A 136 -0.48 -4.06 -28.01
CA THR A 136 0.59 -4.52 -28.91
C THR A 136 0.10 -5.64 -29.83
N LYS A 137 -0.65 -6.61 -29.32
CA LYS A 137 -1.20 -7.72 -30.13
C LYS A 137 -2.32 -7.28 -31.08
N GLY A 138 -3.19 -6.36 -30.66
CA GLY A 138 -4.25 -5.78 -31.50
C GLY A 138 -3.67 -5.01 -32.70
N SER A 139 -2.59 -4.25 -32.49
CA SER A 139 -1.88 -3.53 -33.56
C SER A 139 -1.19 -4.47 -34.55
N VAL A 140 -0.68 -5.62 -34.10
CA VAL A 140 -0.09 -6.62 -34.99
C VAL A 140 -1.19 -7.32 -35.81
N PHE A 141 -2.36 -7.62 -35.21
CA PHE A 141 -3.53 -8.19 -35.91
C PHE A 141 -4.05 -7.34 -37.07
N GLU A 142 -4.14 -6.02 -36.90
CA GLU A 142 -4.57 -5.11 -37.97
C GLU A 142 -3.56 -5.02 -39.13
N ALA A 143 -2.27 -5.22 -38.86
CA ALA A 143 -1.23 -5.15 -39.89
C ALA A 143 -1.20 -6.35 -40.84
N TYR A 144 -1.73 -7.52 -40.43
CA TYR A 144 -1.78 -8.72 -41.28
C TYR A 144 -3.17 -9.07 -41.82
N GLU A 145 -4.25 -8.43 -41.33
CA GLU A 145 -5.59 -8.60 -41.91
C GLU A 145 -5.70 -8.09 -43.37
N THR A 146 -4.66 -7.43 -43.91
CA THR A 146 -4.60 -7.09 -45.33
C THR A 146 -4.24 -8.30 -46.22
N MET A 147 -3.78 -9.43 -45.66
CA MET A 147 -3.41 -10.62 -46.44
C MET A 147 -3.75 -11.94 -45.72
N ALA A 148 -4.88 -12.54 -46.11
CA ALA A 148 -5.28 -13.96 -46.00
C ALA A 148 -6.33 -14.35 -44.93
N PRO A 149 -7.17 -15.38 -45.23
CA PRO A 149 -8.39 -15.66 -44.50
C PRO A 149 -8.24 -16.72 -43.40
N GLN A 150 -8.84 -16.41 -42.25
CA GLN A 150 -9.52 -17.29 -41.30
C GLN A 150 -8.78 -18.53 -40.79
N ILE A 151 -8.06 -18.38 -39.67
CA ILE A 151 -7.82 -19.46 -38.71
C ILE A 151 -8.62 -19.14 -37.46
N SER A 152 -9.69 -19.91 -37.27
CA SER A 152 -10.54 -19.91 -36.09
C SER A 152 -9.80 -20.62 -34.95
N GLY A 153 -9.39 -19.86 -33.94
CA GLY A 153 -8.64 -20.35 -32.80
C GLY A 153 -8.27 -19.22 -31.85
N VAL A 154 -9.20 -18.29 -31.60
CA VAL A 154 -9.01 -17.28 -30.56
C VAL A 154 -9.37 -17.97 -29.24
N GLU A 155 -8.36 -18.43 -28.51
CA GLU A 155 -8.50 -18.75 -27.09
C GLU A 155 -9.12 -17.53 -26.40
N VAL A 156 -10.32 -17.73 -25.86
CA VAL A 156 -11.02 -16.72 -25.07
C VAL A 156 -10.19 -16.51 -23.80
N VAL A 157 -9.29 -15.53 -23.83
CA VAL A 157 -8.59 -15.06 -22.64
C VAL A 157 -9.68 -14.57 -21.68
N ASN A 158 -9.86 -15.28 -20.56
CA ASN A 158 -10.82 -14.90 -19.53
C ASN A 158 -10.50 -13.48 -19.07
N PRO A 159 -11.43 -12.51 -19.15
CA PRO A 159 -11.12 -11.13 -18.81
C PRO A 159 -10.75 -10.99 -17.33
N LEU A 160 -9.73 -10.18 -17.04
CA LEU A 160 -9.38 -9.82 -15.66
C LEU A 160 -10.60 -9.20 -14.95
N PRO A 161 -10.79 -9.47 -13.64
CA PRO A 161 -11.82 -8.79 -12.87
C PRO A 161 -11.60 -7.27 -12.89
N PRO A 162 -12.65 -6.43 -12.90
CA PRO A 162 -12.48 -4.98 -12.98
C PRO A 162 -11.72 -4.39 -11.77
N LEU A 163 -10.93 -3.34 -12.01
CA LEU A 163 -10.06 -2.69 -11.00
C LEU A 163 -10.85 -1.76 -10.04
N ASP A 164 -12.18 -1.70 -10.13
CA ASP A 164 -13.06 -0.68 -9.55
C ASP A 164 -12.86 -0.35 -8.05
N ARG A 165 -12.28 -1.26 -7.26
CA ARG A 165 -11.98 -1.05 -5.83
C ARG A 165 -10.59 -0.45 -5.53
N CYS A 166 -9.65 -0.53 -6.46
CA CYS A 166 -8.24 -0.15 -6.26
C CYS A 166 -7.87 1.20 -6.90
N THR A 167 -8.88 2.02 -7.25
CA THR A 167 -8.69 3.24 -8.05
C THR A 167 -8.21 4.44 -7.24
N ASP A 168 -8.31 4.40 -5.92
CA ASP A 168 -7.94 5.52 -5.04
C ASP A 168 -6.71 5.18 -4.18
N ILE A 169 -5.61 4.81 -4.84
CA ILE A 169 -4.29 4.55 -4.21
C ILE A 169 -3.90 5.73 -3.29
N LEU A 170 -4.11 6.96 -3.77
CA LEU A 170 -3.77 8.16 -3.04
C LEU A 170 -4.61 8.33 -1.76
N SER A 171 -5.86 7.88 -1.70
CA SER A 171 -6.60 7.92 -0.44
C SER A 171 -5.92 7.12 0.67
N MET A 172 -5.38 5.94 0.38
CA MET A 172 -4.69 5.13 1.38
C MET A 172 -3.37 5.78 1.81
N ALA A 173 -2.59 6.28 0.85
CA ALA A 173 -1.37 7.03 1.11
C ALA A 173 -1.63 8.28 1.96
N HIS A 174 -2.65 9.08 1.60
CA HIS A 174 -3.05 10.26 2.36
C HIS A 174 -3.49 9.92 3.78
N ARG A 175 -4.12 8.75 4.01
CA ARG A 175 -4.45 8.34 5.37
C ARG A 175 -3.18 8.11 6.21
N VAL A 176 -2.13 7.52 5.63
CA VAL A 176 -0.82 7.40 6.28
C VAL A 176 -0.22 8.78 6.55
N CYS A 177 -0.22 9.68 5.56
CA CYS A 177 0.29 11.04 5.74
C CYS A 177 -0.40 11.80 6.88
N ARG A 178 -1.74 11.74 6.91
CA ARG A 178 -2.56 12.37 7.96
C ARG A 178 -2.36 11.76 9.33
N SER A 179 -1.70 10.60 9.44
CA SER A 179 -1.43 9.96 10.73
C SER A 179 -0.09 10.37 11.33
N VAL A 180 0.83 10.95 10.53
CA VAL A 180 2.21 11.22 10.95
C VAL A 180 2.29 12.05 12.23
N GLU A 181 1.51 13.11 12.31
CA GLU A 181 1.53 14.02 13.47
C GLU A 181 1.17 13.31 14.77
N PHE A 182 0.24 12.36 14.75
CA PHE A 182 -0.12 11.59 15.93
C PHE A 182 1.07 10.81 16.49
N PHE A 183 1.86 10.15 15.62
CA PHE A 183 3.04 9.37 16.04
C PHE A 183 4.23 10.23 16.47
N LEU A 184 4.21 11.52 16.12
CA LEU A 184 5.25 12.47 16.48
C LEU A 184 4.93 13.26 17.74
N ARG A 185 3.88 12.92 18.48
CA ARG A 185 3.59 13.58 19.76
C ARG A 185 4.65 13.25 20.82
N ASP A 186 4.97 14.23 21.66
CA ASP A 186 6.05 14.09 22.65
C ASP A 186 5.77 13.04 23.74
N ASP A 187 4.49 12.77 24.03
CA ASP A 187 4.09 11.77 25.03
C ASP A 187 4.38 10.32 24.58
N MET A 188 4.62 10.10 23.28
CA MET A 188 4.90 8.76 22.73
C MET A 188 6.40 8.42 22.73
N LEU A 189 7.28 9.36 23.09
CA LEU A 189 8.74 9.19 23.12
C LEU A 189 9.26 8.51 21.83
N LEU A 190 9.97 7.38 21.96
CA LEU A 190 10.47 6.58 20.84
C LEU A 190 9.43 5.64 20.23
N ALA A 191 8.37 5.28 20.98
CA ALA A 191 7.40 4.29 20.53
C ALA A 191 6.60 4.80 19.31
N GLY A 192 6.24 6.08 19.30
CA GLY A 192 5.57 6.71 18.16
C GLY A 192 6.41 6.70 16.88
N PRO A 193 7.57 7.38 16.86
CA PRO A 193 8.44 7.43 15.69
C PRO A 193 8.84 6.05 15.15
N LEU A 194 9.17 5.09 16.02
CA LEU A 194 9.56 3.75 15.56
C LEU A 194 8.41 2.97 14.93
N SER A 195 7.17 3.19 15.39
CA SER A 195 5.99 2.47 14.87
C SER A 195 5.58 2.91 13.47
N ILE A 196 5.88 4.15 13.07
CA ILE A 196 5.44 4.68 11.77
C ILE A 196 6.44 4.47 10.62
N ILE A 197 7.73 4.25 10.92
CA ILE A 197 8.79 4.07 9.90
C ILE A 197 8.43 3.02 8.84
N PRO A 198 7.96 1.80 9.18
CA PRO A 198 7.65 0.79 8.18
C PRO A 198 6.56 1.26 7.19
N ALA A 199 5.50 1.89 7.71
CA ALA A 199 4.40 2.38 6.88
C ALA A 199 4.86 3.46 5.90
N LEU A 200 5.68 4.41 6.35
CA LEU A 200 6.25 5.45 5.47
C LEU A 200 7.13 4.85 4.37
N GLY A 201 8.01 3.90 4.73
CA GLY A 201 8.87 3.22 3.76
C GLY A 201 8.06 2.51 2.68
N ILE A 202 7.03 1.75 3.08
CA ILE A 202 6.14 1.04 2.15
C ILE A 202 5.43 2.00 1.19
N VAL A 203 4.86 3.10 1.70
CA VAL A 203 4.13 4.06 0.85
C VAL A 203 5.08 4.78 -0.11
N ILE A 204 6.26 5.20 0.35
CA ILE A 204 7.29 5.81 -0.52
C ILE A 204 7.66 4.85 -1.65
N ASP A 205 7.98 3.59 -1.32
CA ASP A 205 8.39 2.60 -2.31
C ASP A 205 7.28 2.23 -3.29
N ALA A 206 6.02 2.25 -2.83
CA ALA A 206 4.86 2.02 -3.69
C ALA A 206 4.65 3.16 -4.69
N LEU A 207 4.82 4.42 -4.28
CA LEU A 207 4.48 5.59 -5.10
C LEU A 207 5.63 6.12 -5.97
N LYS A 208 6.89 5.89 -5.59
CA LYS A 208 8.08 6.52 -6.20
C LYS A 208 8.22 6.34 -7.72
N ASN A 209 7.65 5.29 -8.29
CA ASN A 209 7.78 4.97 -9.71
C ASN A 209 6.76 5.70 -10.60
N GLN A 210 5.80 6.43 -10.01
CA GLN A 210 4.78 7.17 -10.74
C GLN A 210 5.00 8.68 -10.60
N PRO A 211 5.36 9.41 -11.69
CA PRO A 211 5.63 10.84 -11.62
C PRO A 211 4.46 11.69 -11.10
N SER A 212 3.22 11.23 -11.27
CA SER A 212 2.02 11.87 -10.76
C SER A 212 1.97 11.97 -9.23
N HIS A 213 2.71 11.11 -8.52
CA HIS A 213 2.75 11.05 -7.06
C HIS A 213 4.01 11.70 -6.45
N ALA A 214 4.80 12.41 -7.28
CA ALA A 214 6.03 13.04 -6.82
C ALA A 214 5.84 14.01 -5.64
N PRO A 215 4.77 14.84 -5.57
CA PRO A 215 4.54 15.71 -4.42
C PRO A 215 4.35 14.93 -3.11
N GLU A 216 3.55 13.86 -3.12
CA GLU A 216 3.28 13.03 -1.95
C GLU A 216 4.54 12.28 -1.51
N VAL A 217 5.33 11.78 -2.46
CA VAL A 217 6.60 11.12 -2.17
C VAL A 217 7.59 12.08 -1.52
N ALA A 218 7.72 13.31 -2.04
CA ALA A 218 8.60 14.33 -1.47
C ALA A 218 8.19 14.66 -0.02
N TRP A 219 6.89 14.83 0.22
CA TRP A 219 6.36 15.07 1.56
C TRP A 219 6.65 13.90 2.52
N LEU A 220 6.43 12.66 2.07
CA LEU A 220 6.69 11.46 2.88
C LEU A 220 8.17 11.28 3.21
N GLN A 221 9.06 11.62 2.29
CA GLN A 221 10.51 11.59 2.52
C GLN A 221 10.92 12.61 3.58
N GLU A 222 10.39 13.83 3.52
CA GLU A 222 10.60 14.84 4.56
C GLU A 222 10.07 14.37 5.92
N ALA A 223 8.86 13.80 5.95
CA ALA A 223 8.27 13.20 7.14
C ALA A 223 9.15 12.11 7.76
N LEU A 224 9.71 11.23 6.93
CA LEU A 224 10.59 10.17 7.36
C LEU A 224 11.90 10.72 7.97
N GLU A 225 12.45 11.80 7.43
CA GLU A 225 13.63 12.46 8.01
C GLU A 225 13.33 13.08 9.37
N VAL A 226 12.17 13.72 9.54
CA VAL A 226 11.74 14.25 10.86
C VAL A 226 11.58 13.11 11.88
N VAL A 227 10.93 12.01 11.48
CA VAL A 227 10.78 10.81 12.32
C VAL A 227 12.14 10.26 12.76
N ARG A 228 13.09 10.16 11.82
CA ARG A 228 14.47 9.69 12.10
C ARG A 228 15.20 10.62 13.07
N GLN A 229 15.14 11.93 12.86
CA GLN A 229 15.78 12.91 13.74
C GLN A 229 15.19 12.88 15.16
N LYS A 230 13.88 12.76 15.29
CA LYS A 230 13.22 12.67 16.60
C LYS A 230 13.61 11.38 17.33
N GLY A 231 13.68 10.26 16.60
CA GLY A 231 14.21 9.00 17.12
C GLY A 231 15.65 9.13 17.69
N ILE A 232 16.52 9.86 16.99
CA ILE A 232 17.90 10.08 17.45
C ILE A 232 17.94 10.98 18.70
N ARG A 233 17.22 12.12 18.70
CA ARG A 233 17.20 13.05 19.85
C ARG A 233 16.65 12.42 21.12
N SER A 234 15.64 11.55 21.00
CA SER A 234 15.09 10.85 22.17
C SER A 234 16.08 9.87 22.80
N LEU A 235 17.03 9.29 22.03
CA LEU A 235 18.09 8.43 22.59
C LEU A 235 19.13 9.22 23.40
N GLU A 236 19.35 10.49 23.10
CA GLU A 236 20.30 11.35 23.83
C GLU A 236 19.85 11.66 25.26
N HIS A 237 18.54 11.55 25.54
CA HIS A 237 17.93 11.84 26.84
C HIS A 237 17.75 10.61 27.74
N VAL A 238 18.17 9.41 27.29
CA VAL A 238 18.08 8.14 28.06
C VAL A 238 19.41 7.83 28.76
N LYS A 239 19.97 8.80 29.49
CA LYS A 239 21.16 8.63 30.33
C LYS A 239 20.84 8.71 31.81
#